data_AF-A0A3P8DDU8-F1
#
_entry.id   AF-A0A3P8DDU8-F1
#
_cell.length_a   1.000
_cell.length_b   1.000
_cell.length_c   1.000
_cell.angle_alpha   90.00
_cell.angle_beta   90.00
_cell.angle_gamma   90.00
#
_symmetry.space_group_name_H-M   'P 1'
#
loop_
_entity.id
_entity.type
_entity.pdbx_description
1 polymer ?
#
loop_
_entity_poly.entity_id
_entity_poly.type
_entity_poly.pdbx_seq_one_letter_code
_entity_poly.pdbx_strand_id
1 'polypeptide(L)'
;MESVQRRFTLHILGADCTLTYNCRCNKLGLDPLWKRKLKLNLISFFKLLNKLSFTSNHVIQYAETSHYDIRNSLALVKQTHSKSSLYMNYFTCKFSRLWNNLPQSIRTINSLPLFVRCINTYCSSENTLNVLTPVSVSHSTSDIIETLNV
;
A
#
# COMPACT_ATOMS: atom_id res chain seq x y z
N MET A 1 15.02 -8.19 2.59
CA MET A 1 15.46 -6.79 2.87
C MET A 1 15.01 -6.30 4.26
N GLU A 2 13.78 -6.57 4.70
CA GLU A 2 13.26 -6.20 6.03
C GLU A 2 14.14 -6.65 7.21
N SER A 3 14.75 -7.83 7.08
CA SER A 3 15.68 -8.40 8.07
C SER A 3 16.90 -7.52 8.34
N VAL A 4 17.28 -6.65 7.39
CA VAL A 4 18.37 -5.69 7.57
C VAL A 4 17.94 -4.59 8.52
N GLN A 5 16.77 -3.96 8.31
CA GLN A 5 16.27 -2.95 9.23
C GLN A 5 15.97 -3.53 10.61
N ARG A 6 15.45 -4.77 10.68
CA ARG A 6 15.23 -5.47 11.95
C ARG A 6 16.52 -5.64 12.76
N ARG A 7 17.63 -6.02 12.11
CA ARG A 7 18.95 -6.14 12.75
C ARG A 7 19.53 -4.78 13.12
N PHE A 8 19.44 -3.80 12.23
CA PHE A 8 19.89 -2.43 12.49
C PHE A 8 19.21 -1.82 13.72
N THR A 9 17.89 -1.93 13.82
CA THR A 9 17.13 -1.39 14.97
C THR A 9 17.44 -2.11 16.29
N LEU A 10 17.73 -3.41 16.25
CA LEU A 10 18.22 -4.15 17.43
C LEU A 10 19.62 -3.69 17.83
N HIS A 11 20.52 -3.54 16.85
CA HIS A 11 21.90 -3.17 17.12
C HIS A 11 22.00 -1.80 17.80
N ILE A 12 21.19 -0.83 17.39
CA ILE A 12 21.12 0.51 18.02
C ILE A 12 20.56 0.45 19.44
N LEU A 13 19.54 -0.38 19.69
CA LEU A 13 18.83 -0.42 20.98
C LEU A 13 19.43 -1.42 21.98
N GLY A 14 20.39 -2.24 21.56
CA GLY A 14 21.02 -3.28 22.37
C GLY A 14 20.35 -4.65 22.22
N ALA A 15 21.13 -5.71 22.43
CA ALA A 15 20.68 -7.10 22.31
C ALA A 15 19.60 -7.48 23.34
N ASP A 16 19.59 -6.83 24.49
CA ASP A 16 18.63 -7.06 25.58
C ASP A 16 17.26 -6.38 25.31
N CYS A 17 17.08 -5.77 24.13
CA CYS A 17 15.86 -5.07 23.78
C CYS A 17 14.68 -6.05 23.58
N THR A 18 13.70 -5.99 24.49
CA THR A 18 12.46 -6.77 24.45
C THR A 18 11.37 -6.19 23.54
N LEU A 19 11.60 -5.00 22.99
CA LEU A 19 10.61 -4.32 22.15
C LEU A 19 10.41 -5.07 20.82
N THR A 20 9.15 -5.13 20.37
CA THR A 20 8.82 -5.63 19.03
C THR A 20 9.45 -4.75 17.95
N TYR A 21 9.63 -5.28 16.74
CA TYR A 21 10.21 -4.53 15.63
C TYR A 21 9.49 -3.19 15.36
N ASN A 22 8.16 -3.18 15.33
CA ASN A 22 7.40 -1.94 15.12
C ASN A 22 7.62 -0.94 16.27
N CYS A 23 7.65 -1.41 17.52
CA CYS A 23 7.96 -0.56 18.67
C CYS A 23 9.38 0.02 18.60
N ARG A 24 10.37 -0.79 18.16
CA ARG A 24 11.74 -0.31 17.93
C ARG A 24 11.80 0.77 16.85
N CYS A 25 11.11 0.55 15.73
CA CYS A 25 10.98 1.54 14.66
C CYS A 25 10.36 2.84 15.17
N ASN A 26 9.24 2.78 15.90
CA ASN A 26 8.58 3.95 16.46
C ASN A 26 9.49 4.69 17.46
N LYS A 27 10.20 3.97 18.33
CA LYS A 27 11.15 4.54 19.30
C LYS A 27 12.29 5.31 18.61
N LEU A 28 12.72 4.83 17.44
CA LEU A 28 13.79 5.44 16.65
C LEU A 28 13.27 6.50 15.65
N GLY A 29 11.97 6.80 15.64
CA GLY A 29 11.36 7.72 14.67
C GLY A 29 11.42 7.21 13.22
N LEU A 30 11.50 5.89 13.03
CA LEU A 30 11.61 5.26 11.72
C LEU A 30 10.28 4.62 11.32
N ASP A 31 9.90 4.76 10.05
CA ASP A 31 8.90 3.88 9.46
C ASP A 31 9.52 2.49 9.18
N PRO A 32 8.80 1.39 9.50
CA PRO A 32 9.16 0.06 9.03
C PRO A 32 9.35 0.03 7.50
N LEU A 33 10.28 -0.79 7.00
CA LEU A 33 10.61 -0.81 5.56
C LEU A 33 9.39 -1.24 4.72
N TRP A 34 8.60 -2.22 5.16
CA TRP A 34 7.35 -2.59 4.47
C TRP A 34 6.42 -1.39 4.26
N LYS A 35 6.33 -0.50 5.25
CA LYS A 35 5.46 0.69 5.22
C LYS A 35 6.00 1.75 4.26
N ARG A 36 7.33 1.91 4.23
CA ARG A 36 8.00 2.77 3.24
C ARG A 36 7.80 2.25 1.82
N LYS A 37 7.95 0.93 1.60
CA LYS A 37 7.67 0.27 0.31
C LYS A 37 6.21 0.50 -0.12
N LEU A 38 5.25 0.35 0.79
CA LEU A 38 3.83 0.58 0.51
C LEU A 38 3.58 2.02 0.03
N LYS A 39 4.05 3.03 0.78
CA LYS A 39 3.91 4.45 0.41
C LYS A 39 4.50 4.74 -0.97
N LEU A 40 5.73 4.32 -1.20
CA LEU A 40 6.43 4.54 -2.48
C LEU A 40 5.71 3.86 -3.65
N ASN A 41 5.26 2.62 -3.46
CA ASN A 41 4.58 1.89 -4.51
C ASN A 41 3.18 2.46 -4.83
N LEU A 42 2.43 2.95 -3.82
CA LEU A 42 1.18 3.68 -4.06
C LEU A 42 1.40 4.98 -4.83
N ILE A 43 2.48 5.71 -4.54
CA ILE A 43 2.88 6.92 -5.29
C ILE A 43 3.25 6.57 -6.73
N SER A 44 4.01 5.49 -6.94
CA SER A 44 4.35 5.00 -8.28
C SER A 44 3.10 4.57 -9.05
N PHE A 45 2.16 3.90 -8.38
CA PHE A 45 0.88 3.50 -8.97
C PHE A 45 0.01 4.70 -9.37
N PHE A 46 -0.04 5.74 -8.53
CA PHE A 46 -0.68 7.02 -8.87
C PHE A 46 -0.08 7.63 -10.14
N LYS A 47 1.25 7.65 -10.27
CA LYS A 47 1.93 8.19 -11.46
C LYS A 47 1.57 7.39 -12.72
N LEU A 48 1.50 6.07 -12.62
CA LEU A 48 1.08 5.21 -13.73
C LEU A 48 -0.37 5.49 -14.16
N LEU A 49 -1.31 5.57 -13.21
CA LEU A 49 -2.71 5.87 -13.48
C LEU A 49 -2.92 7.24 -14.17
N ASN A 50 -2.17 8.25 -13.71
CA ASN A 50 -2.30 9.62 -14.21
C ASN A 50 -1.36 9.93 -15.38
N LYS A 51 -0.75 8.90 -16.00
CA LYS A 51 0.17 9.05 -17.14
C LYS A 51 1.33 10.02 -16.88
N LEU A 52 1.77 10.12 -15.62
CA LEU A 52 2.89 10.96 -15.18
C LEU A 52 4.24 10.22 -15.26
N SER A 53 4.25 8.96 -15.67
CA SER A 53 5.43 8.13 -15.86
C SER A 53 5.71 7.87 -17.34
N PHE A 54 6.99 7.77 -17.70
CA PHE A 54 7.45 7.48 -19.07
C PHE A 54 6.96 6.13 -19.62
N THR A 55 6.65 5.16 -18.74
CA THR A 55 6.06 3.89 -19.16
C THR A 55 4.56 4.08 -19.36
N SER A 56 4.13 4.26 -20.62
CA SER A 56 2.71 4.11 -20.96
C SER A 56 2.34 2.64 -20.76
N ASN A 57 1.40 2.38 -19.86
CA ASN A 57 0.95 1.01 -19.64
C ASN A 57 -0.57 0.99 -19.75
N HIS A 58 -1.07 0.56 -20.91
CA HIS A 58 -2.50 0.44 -21.20
C HIS A 58 -3.22 -0.58 -20.29
N VAL A 59 -2.46 -1.34 -19.49
CA VAL A 59 -2.96 -2.39 -18.60
C VAL A 59 -3.72 -1.83 -17.40
N ILE A 60 -3.40 -0.61 -16.93
CA ILE A 60 -4.04 -0.04 -15.74
C ILE A 60 -5.06 1.01 -16.18
N GLN A 61 -6.34 0.74 -15.89
CA GLN A 61 -7.45 1.60 -16.28
C GLN A 61 -8.40 1.80 -15.09
N TYR A 62 -9.00 2.98 -15.01
CA TYR A 62 -10.13 3.19 -14.12
C TYR A 62 -11.27 2.24 -14.51
N ALA A 63 -11.99 1.73 -13.51
CA ALA A 63 -13.22 0.99 -13.73
C ALA A 63 -14.29 1.93 -14.30
N GLU A 64 -15.18 1.39 -15.14
CA GLU A 64 -16.34 2.13 -15.59
C GLU A 64 -17.18 2.54 -14.38
N THR A 65 -17.51 3.82 -14.32
CA THR A 65 -18.40 4.35 -13.29
C THR A 65 -19.81 3.85 -13.56
N SER A 66 -20.45 3.24 -12.56
CA SER A 66 -21.87 2.89 -12.67
C SER A 66 -22.72 4.13 -12.93
N HIS A 67 -23.83 3.98 -13.66
CA HIS A 67 -24.81 5.06 -13.86
C HIS A 67 -25.48 5.53 -12.56
N TYR A 68 -25.32 4.78 -11.47
CA TYR A 68 -25.79 5.12 -10.13
C TYR A 68 -24.63 5.66 -9.29
N ASP A 69 -24.87 6.75 -8.56
CA ASP A 69 -23.91 7.29 -7.60
C ASP A 69 -23.95 6.50 -6.29
N ILE A 70 -23.17 5.42 -6.24
CA ILE A 70 -22.99 4.62 -5.03
C ILE A 70 -21.86 5.23 -4.21
N ARG A 71 -22.09 5.42 -2.90
CA ARG A 71 -21.06 5.90 -1.96
C ARG A 71 -19.78 5.07 -2.09
N ASN A 72 -18.60 5.73 -2.21
CA ASN A 72 -17.29 5.10 -2.40
C ASN A 72 -16.98 4.54 -3.82
N SER A 73 -17.75 4.89 -4.85
CA SER A 73 -17.58 4.34 -6.21
C SER A 73 -16.57 5.09 -7.10
N LEU A 74 -16.24 6.35 -6.80
CA LEU A 74 -15.42 7.18 -7.68
C LEU A 74 -13.95 6.74 -7.74
N ALA A 75 -13.32 6.87 -8.92
CA ALA A 75 -11.90 6.60 -9.14
C ALA A 75 -11.45 5.19 -8.70
N LEU A 76 -12.33 4.19 -8.86
CA LEU A 76 -11.97 2.77 -8.73
C LEU A 76 -11.12 2.35 -9.93
N VAL A 77 -10.18 1.43 -9.69
CA VAL A 77 -9.34 0.83 -10.73
C VAL A 77 -9.86 -0.56 -11.06
N LYS A 78 -9.88 -0.90 -12.36
CA LYS A 78 -10.29 -2.22 -12.82
C LYS A 78 -9.39 -3.29 -12.18
N GLN A 79 -10.02 -4.28 -11.56
CA GLN A 79 -9.31 -5.38 -10.94
C GLN A 79 -9.27 -6.56 -11.91
N THR A 80 -8.09 -7.16 -12.07
CA THR A 80 -7.96 -8.46 -12.73
C THR A 80 -8.21 -9.54 -11.70
N HIS A 81 -9.05 -10.51 -12.04
CA HIS A 81 -9.31 -11.68 -11.21
C HIS A 81 -8.48 -12.86 -11.70
N SER A 82 -7.74 -13.50 -10.80
CA SER A 82 -7.01 -14.74 -11.07
C SER A 82 -7.05 -15.63 -9.83
N LYS A 83 -7.10 -16.95 -10.05
CA LYS A 83 -6.97 -17.95 -8.99
C LYS A 83 -5.53 -18.15 -8.52
N SER A 84 -4.55 -17.72 -9.32
CA SER A 84 -3.13 -17.84 -8.98
C SER A 84 -2.70 -16.75 -8.00
N SER A 85 -2.30 -17.15 -6.79
CA SER A 85 -1.75 -16.23 -5.79
C SER A 85 -0.51 -15.49 -6.30
N LEU A 86 0.34 -16.17 -7.09
CA LEU A 86 1.50 -15.55 -7.74
C LEU A 86 1.09 -14.41 -8.68
N TYR A 87 0.08 -14.64 -9.52
CA TYR A 87 -0.43 -13.61 -10.43
C TYR A 87 -1.07 -12.46 -9.66
N MET A 88 -1.84 -12.74 -8.61
CA MET A 88 -2.45 -11.71 -7.77
C MET A 88 -1.41 -10.87 -6.99
N ASN A 89 -0.20 -11.39 -6.81
CA ASN A 89 0.92 -10.67 -6.21
C ASN A 89 1.70 -9.81 -7.21
N TYR A 90 1.38 -9.85 -8.51
CA TYR A 90 1.98 -8.92 -9.48
C TYR A 90 1.61 -7.48 -9.14
N PHE A 91 2.55 -6.57 -9.38
CA PHE A 91 2.45 -5.17 -8.98
C PHE A 91 1.11 -4.55 -9.38
N THR A 92 0.70 -4.67 -10.64
CA THR A 92 -0.56 -4.09 -11.14
C THR A 92 -1.77 -4.66 -10.43
N CYS A 93 -1.88 -5.99 -10.30
CA CYS A 93 -3.01 -6.64 -9.64
C CYS A 93 -3.09 -6.30 -8.15
N LYS A 94 -1.95 -6.39 -7.46
CA LYS A 94 -1.84 -6.09 -6.03
C LYS A 94 -2.17 -4.64 -5.74
N PHE A 95 -1.60 -3.70 -6.48
CA PHE A 95 -1.82 -2.28 -6.23
C PHE A 95 -3.16 -1.76 -6.75
N SER A 96 -3.81 -2.39 -7.74
CA SER A 96 -5.22 -2.10 -8.05
C SER A 96 -6.15 -2.43 -6.87
N ARG A 97 -5.91 -3.56 -6.18
CA ARG A 97 -6.66 -3.93 -4.96
C ARG A 97 -6.41 -2.94 -3.83
N LEU A 98 -5.14 -2.68 -3.52
CA LEU A 98 -4.76 -1.74 -2.45
C LEU A 98 -5.28 -0.33 -2.73
N TRP A 99 -5.25 0.11 -3.99
CA TRP A 99 -5.82 1.38 -4.41
C TRP A 99 -7.31 1.46 -4.07
N ASN A 100 -8.10 0.45 -4.43
CA ASN A 100 -9.55 0.44 -4.19
C ASN A 100 -9.93 0.40 -2.69
N ASN A 101 -9.01 -0.06 -1.82
CA ASN A 101 -9.19 0.00 -0.37
C ASN A 101 -8.93 1.41 0.21
N LEU A 102 -8.36 2.33 -0.57
CA LEU A 102 -8.16 3.70 -0.11
C LEU A 102 -9.49 4.45 0.00
N PRO A 103 -9.62 5.38 0.97
CA PRO A 103 -10.75 6.29 1.03
C PRO A 103 -10.96 7.01 -0.31
N GLN A 104 -12.22 7.17 -0.71
CA GLN A 104 -12.57 7.92 -1.93
C GLN A 104 -11.90 9.30 -1.96
N SER A 105 -11.83 10.00 -0.82
CA SER A 105 -11.18 11.31 -0.70
C SER A 105 -9.70 11.33 -1.11
N ILE A 106 -8.99 10.21 -0.95
CA ILE A 106 -7.60 10.06 -1.39
C ILE A 106 -7.54 9.66 -2.86
N ARG A 107 -8.43 8.77 -3.31
CA ARG A 107 -8.47 8.27 -4.70
C ARG A 107 -8.83 9.35 -5.72
N THR A 108 -9.65 10.32 -5.35
CA THR A 108 -10.10 11.41 -6.24
C THR A 108 -9.10 12.56 -6.34
N ILE A 109 -7.95 12.50 -5.66
CA ILE A 109 -6.92 13.53 -5.76
C ILE A 109 -6.31 13.50 -7.17
N ASN A 110 -6.22 14.66 -7.83
CA ASN A 110 -5.66 14.81 -9.17
C ASN A 110 -4.22 15.38 -9.16
N SER A 111 -3.72 15.83 -8.01
CA SER A 111 -2.42 16.47 -7.86
C SER A 111 -1.44 15.54 -7.13
N LEU A 112 -0.29 15.26 -7.75
CA LEU A 112 0.74 14.39 -7.17
C LEU A 112 1.25 14.90 -5.80
N PRO A 113 1.62 16.19 -5.62
CA PRO A 113 2.04 16.69 -4.31
C PRO A 113 0.98 16.50 -3.22
N LEU A 114 -0.30 16.73 -3.53
CA LEU A 114 -1.40 16.53 -2.58
C LEU A 114 -1.58 15.05 -2.26
N PHE A 115 -1.49 14.18 -3.26
CA PHE A 115 -1.60 12.74 -3.07
C PHE A 115 -0.49 12.21 -2.16
N VAL A 116 0.76 12.63 -2.38
CA VAL A 116 1.91 12.25 -1.53
C VAL A 116 1.67 12.66 -0.08
N ARG A 117 1.20 13.89 0.16
CA ARG A 117 0.88 14.37 1.51
C ARG A 117 -0.22 13.53 2.16
N CYS A 118 -1.33 13.31 1.45
CA CYS A 118 -2.47 12.55 1.97
C CYS A 118 -2.11 11.09 2.28
N ILE A 119 -1.35 10.42 1.40
CA ILE A 119 -0.87 9.05 1.65
C ILE A 119 0.06 8.99 2.85
N ASN A 120 0.98 9.95 2.99
CA ASN A 120 1.85 10.00 4.15
C ASN A 120 1.08 10.15 5.46
N THR A 121 0.08 11.04 5.51
CA THR A 121 -0.79 11.20 6.67
C THR A 121 -1.63 9.95 6.92
N TYR A 122 -2.25 9.38 5.89
CA TYR A 122 -3.10 8.21 5.99
C TYR A 122 -2.32 6.99 6.51
N CYS A 123 -1.16 6.71 5.92
CA CYS A 123 -0.28 5.63 6.37
C CYS A 123 0.40 5.93 7.72
N SER A 124 0.37 7.14 8.26
CA SER A 124 0.84 7.39 9.62
C SER A 124 -0.22 7.06 10.68
N SER A 125 -1.50 6.97 10.28
CA SER A 125 -2.58 6.55 11.17
C SER A 125 -2.64 5.03 11.35
N GLU A 126 -3.27 4.57 12.43
CA GLU A 126 -3.53 3.14 12.69
C GLU A 126 -4.30 2.45 11.55
N ASN A 127 -4.97 3.21 10.68
CA ASN A 127 -5.71 2.72 9.51
C ASN A 127 -4.83 2.08 8.42
N THR A 128 -3.51 2.15 8.52
CA THR A 128 -2.59 1.54 7.54
C THR A 128 -2.82 0.04 7.38
N LEU A 129 -3.23 -0.63 8.46
CA LEU A 129 -3.52 -2.06 8.44
C LEU A 129 -4.80 -2.38 7.64
N ASN A 130 -5.75 -1.44 7.61
CA ASN A 130 -7.03 -1.62 6.91
C ASN A 130 -6.87 -1.61 5.37
N VAL A 131 -5.81 -0.98 4.85
CA VAL A 131 -5.46 -1.07 3.42
C VAL A 131 -4.97 -2.48 3.07
N LEU A 132 -4.28 -3.12 4.01
CA LEU A 132 -3.64 -4.42 3.82
C LEU A 132 -4.64 -5.57 3.98
N THR A 133 -5.70 -5.40 4.76
CA THR A 133 -6.75 -6.40 4.90
C THR A 133 -7.64 -6.43 3.64
N PRO A 134 -7.74 -7.56 2.93
CA PRO A 134 -8.77 -7.73 1.92
C PRO A 134 -10.14 -7.73 2.61
N VAL A 135 -11.10 -6.97 2.08
CA VAL A 135 -12.50 -6.88 2.58
C VAL A 135 -13.25 -8.22 2.49
N SER A 136 -12.63 -9.25 1.91
CA SER A 136 -13.11 -10.62 1.96
C SER A 136 -11.94 -11.59 1.85
N VAL A 137 -11.95 -12.64 2.68
CA VAL A 137 -10.93 -13.69 2.88
C VAL A 137 -9.95 -13.38 4.02
N SER A 138 -10.14 -14.14 5.10
CA SER A 138 -9.29 -14.26 6.28
C SER A 138 -7.88 -14.71 5.90
N HIS A 139 -6.97 -13.75 5.73
CA HIS A 139 -5.53 -14.02 5.80
C HIS A 139 -4.95 -13.32 7.02
N SER A 140 -4.06 -14.02 7.72
CA SER A 140 -3.35 -13.47 8.88
C SER A 140 -2.51 -12.27 8.43
N THR A 141 -2.48 -11.22 9.24
CA THR A 141 -1.67 -10.00 9.03
C THR A 141 -0.20 -10.31 8.72
N SER A 142 0.31 -11.45 9.19
CA SER A 142 1.66 -11.97 8.87
C SER A 142 1.89 -12.17 7.38
N ASP A 143 0.91 -12.73 6.67
CA ASP A 143 1.05 -13.21 5.29
C ASP A 143 1.04 -12.03 4.31
N ILE A 144 0.29 -10.98 4.67
CA ILE A 144 0.23 -9.74 3.90
C ILE A 144 1.54 -8.94 4.03
N ILE A 145 2.14 -8.92 5.23
CA ILE A 145 3.45 -8.29 5.45
C ILE A 145 4.55 -9.07 4.73
N GLU A 146 4.47 -10.39 4.69
CA GLU A 146 5.46 -11.23 3.99
C GLU A 146 5.45 -10.99 2.47
N THR A 147 4.27 -10.86 1.84
CA THR A 147 4.19 -10.50 0.42
C THR A 147 4.62 -9.07 0.10
N LEU A 148 4.78 -8.18 1.09
CA LEU A 148 5.42 -6.87 0.91
C LEU A 148 6.94 -6.93 1.07
N ASN A 149 7.47 -7.99 1.69
CA ASN A 149 8.89 -8.16 1.97
C ASN A 149 9.69 -8.77 0.81
N VAL A 150 9.01 -9.39 -0.17
CA VAL A 150 9.59 -9.83 -1.45
C VAL A 150 10.04 -8.63 -2.28
#